data_AF-A0A1I7TGS0-F1
#
_entry.id   AF-A0A1I7TGS0-F1
#
_cell.length_a   1.000
_cell.length_b   1.000
_cell.length_c   1.000
_cell.angle_alpha   90.00
_cell.angle_beta   90.00
_cell.angle_gamma   90.00
#
_symmetry.space_group_name_H-M   'P 1'
#
loop_
_entity.id
_entity.type
_entity.pdbx_description
1 polymer ?
#
loop_
_entity_poly.entity_id
_entity_poly.type
_entity_poly.pdbx_seq_one_letter_code
_entity_poly.pdbx_strand_id
1 'polypeptide(L)'
;MSKYLKPPNDLLTQEILLDSLQRYVLIKLAPVIRQYNSTPLKQSVDDDGKKIIQKILDNSDHQLRMYGPAEELAENLKIFRDFPFSHEYFEADRIISSPVVYNNLKGEKFISKLDLIMVLQNMAIEISPGQNREHTLISLIRMLREHIQKYSSLLEFVKFDEKWFEEIEKQMREVDKLCPVYEFDFAQVKRQLASGDFTQIISKVPRFGSKPRTEAKEAEMCGVLKTFNSILGPVCRAEQINNFFTNAILLETLATIIEENSETFFKNSVTAVRVFEDGSQRFVMKAELFNAISNGNKFKDDEIAITTISMKEVEGIYGHRVKHVEFLRTPIIRARHRAVRVRGYVEEEYCSLASDAFFEFFRTLIIGEKIFQICTNLDFLVTDIYGKLEDLFKLDRKTPFFVRDETTETWKMRFDGELEMKLKTKNRAKDIGNAKIDGFTLQNLKNELIHLGLTNAFPEIVNHAEVVYLAVDGIKKGKYLSTSDLFEAVFHSQLICIFNRYPRFKTFLHNQSGCGRVLGYTCDLCQKTSEQKELEALKSEKKLLQKHREARKINSDDGNFSYGNTNNIRKMESSEGRIEIVLHQKNGF
;
A
#
# COMPACT_ATOMS: atom_id res chain seq x y z
N MET A 1 6.69 -20.08 8.30
CA MET A 1 6.50 -19.15 7.17
C MET A 1 6.05 -17.73 7.50
N SER A 2 5.05 -17.51 8.35
CA SER A 2 4.49 -16.15 8.62
C SER A 2 5.51 -15.07 9.04
N LYS A 3 6.62 -15.46 9.69
CA LYS A 3 7.70 -14.54 10.07
C LYS A 3 8.47 -13.93 8.89
N TYR A 4 8.58 -14.65 7.76
CA TYR A 4 9.30 -14.17 6.57
C TYR A 4 8.46 -13.30 5.64
N LEU A 5 7.14 -13.23 5.90
CA LEU A 5 6.25 -12.26 5.25
C LEU A 5 6.34 -10.87 5.90
N LYS A 6 7.25 -10.68 6.87
CA LYS A 6 7.57 -9.38 7.46
C LYS A 6 9.04 -9.05 7.17
N PRO A 7 9.34 -7.84 6.68
CA PRO A 7 10.71 -7.40 6.51
C PRO A 7 11.42 -7.32 7.87
N PRO A 8 12.70 -7.73 7.97
CA PRO A 8 13.53 -7.46 9.13
C PRO A 8 13.58 -5.96 9.50
N ASN A 9 13.59 -5.67 10.80
CA ASN A 9 13.50 -4.29 11.32
C ASN A 9 14.66 -3.37 10.88
N ASP A 10 15.81 -3.93 10.52
CA ASP A 10 17.03 -3.23 10.16
C ASP A 10 17.12 -2.88 8.66
N LEU A 11 16.13 -3.25 7.86
CA LEU A 11 16.07 -2.90 6.45
C LEU A 11 15.83 -1.41 6.20
N LEU A 12 15.16 -0.71 7.12
CA LEU A 12 14.89 0.72 6.97
C LEU A 12 16.18 1.51 7.16
N THR A 13 16.54 2.34 6.18
CA THR A 13 17.65 3.30 6.30
C THR A 13 17.13 4.70 6.62
N GLN A 14 18.03 5.57 7.10
CA GLN A 14 17.69 6.97 7.32
C GLN A 14 17.32 7.67 6.00
N GLU A 15 17.99 7.32 4.90
CA GLU A 15 17.71 7.86 3.57
C GLU A 15 16.29 7.51 3.11
N ILE A 16 15.92 6.22 3.15
CA ILE A 16 14.57 5.78 2.77
C ILE A 16 13.50 6.41 3.67
N LEU A 17 13.77 6.54 4.97
CA LEU A 17 12.87 7.21 5.90
C LEU A 17 12.65 8.68 5.53
N LEU A 18 13.73 9.41 5.24
CA LEU A 18 13.67 10.84 4.91
C LEU A 18 13.01 11.07 3.55
N ASP A 19 13.29 10.25 2.53
CA ASP A 19 12.63 10.34 1.23
C ASP A 19 11.12 10.02 1.35
N SER A 20 10.78 8.95 2.08
CA SER A 20 9.39 8.61 2.39
C SER A 20 8.67 9.76 3.08
N LEU A 21 9.31 10.38 4.09
CA LEU A 21 8.74 11.51 4.81
C LEU A 21 8.58 12.73 3.90
N GLN A 22 9.56 13.05 3.07
CA GLN A 22 9.51 14.16 2.12
C GLN A 22 8.37 14.00 1.10
N ARG A 23 8.13 12.77 0.61
CA ARG A 23 7.03 12.47 -0.33
C ARG A 23 5.66 12.36 0.34
N TYR A 24 5.62 12.10 1.65
CA TYR A 24 4.40 12.00 2.45
C TYR A 24 3.84 13.37 2.85
N VAL A 25 4.70 14.29 3.27
CA VAL A 25 4.28 15.63 3.71
C VAL A 25 3.87 16.52 2.54
N LEU A 26 3.10 17.56 2.83
CA LEU A 26 2.78 18.64 1.89
C LEU A 26 4.07 19.23 1.30
N ILE A 27 4.06 19.48 -0.01
CA ILE A 27 5.25 19.90 -0.76
C ILE A 27 5.93 21.15 -0.17
N LYS A 28 5.13 22.11 0.32
CA LYS A 28 5.62 23.32 1.00
C LYS A 28 6.40 23.06 2.29
N LEU A 29 6.19 21.90 2.92
CA LEU A 29 6.86 21.49 4.15
C LEU A 29 8.10 20.63 3.87
N ALA A 30 8.34 20.21 2.63
CA ALA A 30 9.53 19.44 2.24
C ALA A 30 10.87 20.11 2.64
N PRO A 31 11.04 21.46 2.56
CA PRO A 31 12.27 22.11 3.01
C PRO A 31 12.62 21.85 4.49
N VAL A 32 11.62 21.68 5.37
CA VAL A 32 11.81 21.34 6.79
C VAL A 32 12.47 19.99 6.96
N ILE A 33 12.27 19.07 6.01
CA ILE A 33 12.86 17.73 6.02
C ILE A 33 14.27 17.74 5.41
N ARG A 34 14.46 18.47 4.30
CA ARG A 34 15.73 18.49 3.55
C ARG A 34 16.95 18.91 4.36
N GLN A 35 16.76 19.71 5.42
CA GLN A 35 17.86 20.10 6.31
C GLN A 35 18.51 18.92 7.05
N TYR A 36 17.86 17.75 7.08
CA TYR A 36 18.37 16.53 7.73
C TYR A 36 19.13 15.59 6.78
N ASN A 37 19.12 15.87 5.47
CA ASN A 37 19.77 15.03 4.44
C ASN A 37 21.32 15.13 4.49
N SER A 38 21.88 16.05 5.27
CA SER A 38 23.33 16.33 5.36
C SER A 38 24.03 15.65 6.55
N THR A 39 23.32 14.85 7.34
CA THR A 39 23.90 14.12 8.49
C THR A 39 24.55 12.81 8.01
N PRO A 40 25.73 12.38 8.52
CA PRO A 40 26.30 11.09 8.16
C PRO A 40 25.26 9.98 8.35
N LEU A 41 24.97 9.29 7.25
CA LEU A 41 23.88 8.33 7.12
C LEU A 41 24.07 7.20 8.13
N LYS A 42 23.13 7.06 9.08
CA LYS A 42 23.00 5.80 9.81
C LYS A 42 22.55 4.72 8.83
N GLN A 43 23.27 3.61 8.84
CA GLN A 43 23.11 2.51 7.90
C GLN A 43 21.83 1.68 8.13
N SER A 44 21.28 1.69 9.34
CA SER A 44 19.96 1.14 9.67
C SER A 44 19.26 2.02 10.69
N VAL A 45 17.93 1.97 10.69
CA VAL A 45 17.04 2.72 11.55
C VAL A 45 16.11 1.77 12.28
N ASP A 46 16.29 1.68 13.59
CA ASP A 46 15.39 0.94 14.47
C ASP A 46 14.09 1.74 14.72
N ASP A 47 13.15 1.14 15.46
CA ASP A 47 11.89 1.78 15.90
C ASP A 47 11.02 2.39 14.78
N ASP A 48 11.10 1.84 13.57
CA ASP A 48 10.42 2.34 12.36
C ASP A 48 10.76 3.82 12.05
N GLY A 49 11.82 4.37 12.65
CA GLY A 49 12.25 5.76 12.48
C GLY A 49 11.63 6.76 13.47
N LYS A 50 10.85 6.30 14.45
CA LYS A 50 10.17 7.14 15.44
C LYS A 50 11.10 8.15 16.10
N LYS A 51 12.31 7.75 16.54
CA LYS A 51 13.24 8.70 17.21
C LYS A 51 13.72 9.81 16.27
N ILE A 52 13.98 9.46 15.01
CA ILE A 52 14.40 10.43 13.99
C ILE A 52 13.24 11.38 13.70
N ILE A 53 12.03 10.85 13.52
CA ILE A 53 10.81 11.63 13.31
C ILE A 53 10.57 12.58 14.49
N GLN A 54 10.69 12.11 15.74
CA GLN A 54 10.53 12.96 16.92
C GLN A 54 11.51 14.14 16.90
N LYS A 55 12.78 13.90 16.60
CA LYS A 55 13.79 14.96 16.46
C LYS A 55 13.40 15.97 15.36
N ILE A 56 12.87 15.51 14.24
CA ILE A 56 12.41 16.41 13.16
C ILE A 56 11.21 17.23 13.63
N LEU A 57 10.24 16.61 14.30
CA LEU A 57 9.06 17.31 14.83
C LEU A 57 9.44 18.38 15.85
N ASP A 58 10.33 18.07 16.80
CA ASP A 58 10.79 18.98 17.86
C ASP A 58 11.50 20.22 17.28
N ASN A 59 12.14 20.08 16.12
CA ASN A 59 12.89 21.13 15.45
C ASN A 59 12.14 21.73 14.24
N SER A 60 10.87 21.37 14.03
CA SER A 60 10.08 21.82 12.89
C SER A 60 9.44 23.21 13.08
N ASP A 61 9.67 23.86 14.23
CA ASP A 61 8.96 25.08 14.64
C ASP A 61 7.43 24.93 14.48
N HIS A 62 6.92 23.79 14.98
CA HIS A 62 5.52 23.39 14.90
C HIS A 62 4.95 23.17 13.48
N GLN A 63 5.73 23.30 12.40
CA GLN A 63 5.23 23.21 11.02
C GLN A 63 4.65 21.84 10.65
N LEU A 64 5.07 20.77 11.33
CA LEU A 64 4.65 19.39 11.07
C LEU A 64 3.55 18.88 12.01
N ARG A 65 2.98 19.74 12.86
CA ARG A 65 2.00 19.34 13.90
C ARG A 65 0.69 18.73 13.37
N MET A 66 0.37 18.93 12.09
CA MET A 66 -0.80 18.30 11.46
C MET A 66 -0.68 16.77 11.36
N TYR A 67 0.54 16.25 11.37
CA TYR A 67 0.80 14.81 11.20
C TYR A 67 0.73 14.01 12.49
N GLY A 68 0.47 14.67 13.63
CA GLY A 68 0.37 14.02 14.93
C GLY A 68 1.73 13.76 15.59
N PRO A 69 1.75 12.98 16.69
CA PRO A 69 2.99 12.61 17.37
C PRO A 69 3.86 11.68 16.51
N ALA A 70 5.14 11.55 16.87
CA ALA A 70 6.11 10.74 16.12
C ALA A 70 5.67 9.28 15.92
N GLU A 71 4.99 8.69 16.92
CA GLU A 71 4.42 7.33 16.81
C GLU A 71 3.43 7.24 15.65
N GLU A 72 2.45 8.14 15.62
CA GLU A 72 1.40 8.12 14.61
C GLU A 72 1.96 8.40 13.21
N LEU A 73 2.92 9.33 13.10
CA LEU A 73 3.57 9.61 11.82
C LEU A 73 4.43 8.43 11.35
N ALA A 74 5.14 7.75 12.25
CA ALA A 74 5.92 6.54 11.90
C ALA A 74 5.01 5.41 11.39
N GLU A 75 3.88 5.15 12.07
CA GLU A 75 2.86 4.18 11.63
C GLU A 75 2.35 4.50 10.22
N ASN A 76 2.01 5.77 9.97
CA ASN A 76 1.49 6.20 8.68
C ASN A 76 2.54 6.13 7.57
N LEU A 77 3.81 6.46 7.86
CA LEU A 77 4.89 6.34 6.89
C LEU A 77 5.18 4.88 6.54
N LYS A 78 5.08 3.97 7.52
CA LYS A 78 5.17 2.54 7.29
C LYS A 78 4.10 2.07 6.30
N ILE A 79 2.84 2.47 6.50
CA ILE A 79 1.74 2.16 5.57
C ILE A 79 2.01 2.79 4.20
N PHE A 80 2.46 4.05 4.15
CA PHE A 80 2.70 4.78 2.90
C PHE A 80 3.77 4.14 2.01
N ARG A 81 4.83 3.59 2.61
CA ARG A 81 5.94 2.96 1.88
C ARG A 81 5.78 1.46 1.64
N ASP A 82 4.76 0.84 2.25
CA ASP A 82 4.52 -0.60 2.19
C ASP A 82 3.52 -0.96 1.07
N PHE A 83 4.03 -0.98 -0.16
CA PHE A 83 3.28 -1.43 -1.34
C PHE A 83 4.20 -2.18 -2.32
N PRO A 84 3.63 -3.04 -3.20
CA PRO A 84 4.42 -3.75 -4.21
C PRO A 84 5.23 -2.79 -5.07
N PHE A 85 6.52 -3.11 -5.30
CA PHE A 85 7.45 -2.29 -6.09
C PHE A 85 7.81 -0.93 -5.46
N SER A 86 7.59 -0.71 -4.16
CA SER A 86 7.93 0.57 -3.54
C SER A 86 9.41 0.97 -3.64
N HIS A 87 10.32 -0.01 -3.68
CA HIS A 87 11.75 0.24 -3.86
C HIS A 87 12.09 0.92 -5.19
N GLU A 88 11.37 0.62 -6.27
CA GLU A 88 11.49 1.33 -7.55
C GLU A 88 10.92 2.76 -7.42
N TYR A 89 9.75 2.91 -6.80
CA TYR A 89 9.10 4.21 -6.62
C TYR A 89 9.95 5.22 -5.82
N PHE A 90 10.55 4.76 -4.73
CA PHE A 90 11.41 5.57 -3.86
C PHE A 90 12.87 5.61 -4.33
N GLU A 91 13.21 4.96 -5.45
CA GLU A 91 14.60 4.77 -5.90
C GLU A 91 15.51 4.23 -4.79
N ALA A 92 14.93 3.44 -3.88
CA ALA A 92 15.62 2.94 -2.70
C ALA A 92 16.71 1.94 -3.12
N ASP A 93 17.76 1.81 -2.32
CA ASP A 93 18.78 0.76 -2.44
C ASP A 93 18.31 -0.56 -1.82
N ARG A 94 17.32 -0.52 -0.92
CA ARG A 94 16.76 -1.70 -0.22
C ARG A 94 15.28 -1.92 -0.50
N ILE A 95 14.87 -3.20 -0.51
CA ILE A 95 13.46 -3.59 -0.60
C ILE A 95 12.91 -3.71 0.82
N ILE A 96 12.09 -2.73 1.21
CA ILE A 96 11.57 -2.59 2.59
C ILE A 96 10.07 -2.91 2.72
N SER A 97 9.37 -3.17 1.62
CA SER A 97 7.97 -3.56 1.63
C SER A 97 7.78 -4.97 2.18
N SER A 98 6.57 -5.28 2.59
CA SER A 98 6.15 -6.59 3.08
C SER A 98 5.70 -7.47 1.90
N PRO A 99 6.17 -8.72 1.79
CA PRO A 99 5.65 -9.68 0.83
C PRO A 99 4.13 -9.87 0.99
N VAL A 100 3.39 -9.85 -0.13
CA VAL A 100 1.91 -9.98 -0.10
C VAL A 100 1.48 -11.37 -0.58
N VAL A 101 0.69 -12.05 0.25
CA VAL A 101 -0.03 -13.26 -0.14
C VAL A 101 -1.47 -12.91 -0.49
N TYR A 102 -1.81 -13.08 -1.75
CA TYR A 102 -3.13 -12.77 -2.31
C TYR A 102 -4.04 -13.99 -2.21
N ASN A 103 -5.30 -13.77 -1.83
CA ASN A 103 -6.33 -14.79 -2.01
C ASN A 103 -7.05 -14.55 -3.33
N ASN A 104 -7.26 -15.58 -4.14
CA ASN A 104 -8.19 -15.48 -5.27
C ASN A 104 -9.65 -15.48 -4.77
N LEU A 105 -10.61 -15.28 -5.68
CA LEU A 105 -12.04 -15.34 -5.35
C LEU A 105 -12.52 -16.72 -4.84
N LYS A 106 -11.73 -17.78 -5.04
CA LYS A 106 -12.00 -19.15 -4.55
C LYS A 106 -11.35 -19.43 -3.18
N GLY A 107 -10.55 -18.50 -2.65
CA GLY A 107 -9.80 -18.67 -1.40
C GLY A 107 -8.45 -19.38 -1.52
N GLU A 108 -7.96 -19.64 -2.72
CA GLU A 108 -6.61 -20.15 -2.96
C GLU A 108 -5.59 -19.02 -2.86
N LYS A 109 -4.37 -19.36 -2.41
CA LYS A 109 -3.30 -18.38 -2.14
C LYS A 109 -2.34 -18.26 -3.32
N PHE A 110 -1.94 -17.03 -3.62
CA PHE A 110 -0.99 -16.65 -4.65
C PHE A 110 0.00 -15.62 -4.11
N ILE A 111 1.16 -15.49 -4.76
CA ILE A 111 2.21 -14.55 -4.40
C ILE A 111 2.84 -13.99 -5.68
N SER A 112 3.26 -12.72 -5.67
CA SER A 112 3.96 -12.16 -6.81
C SER A 112 5.38 -12.71 -6.89
N LYS A 113 5.96 -12.79 -8.09
CA LYS A 113 7.36 -13.23 -8.25
C LYS A 113 8.36 -12.31 -7.54
N LEU A 114 8.09 -11.00 -7.50
CA LEU A 114 8.88 -10.06 -6.69
C LEU A 114 8.82 -10.43 -5.21
N ASP A 115 7.63 -10.74 -4.69
CA ASP A 115 7.47 -11.11 -3.29
C ASP A 115 8.16 -12.44 -2.95
N LEU A 116 8.32 -13.37 -3.90
CA LEU A 116 9.17 -14.56 -3.69
C LEU A 116 10.61 -14.17 -3.36
N ILE A 117 11.18 -13.23 -4.12
CA ILE A 117 12.54 -12.72 -3.92
C ILE A 117 12.65 -12.03 -2.56
N MET A 118 11.63 -11.26 -2.18
CA MET A 118 11.58 -10.61 -0.86
C MET A 118 11.49 -11.61 0.30
N VAL A 119 10.75 -12.70 0.13
CA VAL A 119 10.72 -13.79 1.13
C VAL A 119 12.10 -14.44 1.26
N LEU A 120 12.80 -14.71 0.15
CA LEU A 120 14.17 -15.23 0.20
C LEU A 120 15.14 -14.27 0.90
N GLN A 121 15.02 -12.96 0.63
CA GLN A 121 15.78 -11.94 1.34
C GLN A 121 15.55 -12.03 2.85
N ASN A 122 14.28 -12.04 3.27
CA ASN A 122 13.91 -12.08 4.69
C ASN A 122 14.41 -13.37 5.36
N MET A 123 14.31 -14.50 4.67
CA MET A 123 14.85 -15.78 5.15
C MET A 123 16.36 -15.73 5.35
N ALA A 124 17.11 -15.25 4.35
CA ALA A 124 18.56 -15.17 4.41
C ALA A 124 19.06 -14.30 5.56
N ILE A 125 18.45 -13.12 5.75
CA ILE A 125 18.81 -12.18 6.82
C ILE A 125 18.52 -12.77 8.21
N GLU A 126 17.42 -13.49 8.36
CA GLU A 126 17.05 -14.11 9.64
C GLU A 126 17.90 -15.34 9.97
N ILE A 127 18.21 -16.17 8.98
CA ILE A 127 18.97 -17.42 9.18
C ILE A 127 20.46 -17.13 9.41
N SER A 128 21.05 -16.24 8.61
CA SER A 128 22.49 -15.98 8.61
C SER A 128 22.77 -14.51 8.92
N PRO A 129 22.53 -14.04 10.16
CA PRO A 129 22.67 -12.63 10.51
C PRO A 129 24.11 -12.09 10.39
N GLY A 130 25.12 -12.98 10.30
CA GLY A 130 26.54 -12.62 10.14
C GLY A 130 27.12 -11.78 11.28
N GLN A 131 28.45 -11.61 11.32
CA GLN A 131 29.10 -10.61 12.20
C GLN A 131 29.05 -9.20 11.57
N ASN A 132 29.07 -9.12 10.24
CA ASN A 132 28.90 -7.88 9.47
C ASN A 132 27.61 -7.91 8.64
N ARG A 133 26.49 -7.84 9.35
CA ARG A 133 25.13 -7.96 8.82
C ARG A 133 24.83 -7.00 7.66
N GLU A 134 25.38 -5.80 7.69
CA GLU A 134 25.12 -4.81 6.66
C GLU A 134 25.82 -5.12 5.34
N HIS A 135 27.10 -5.51 5.37
CA HIS A 135 27.79 -5.91 4.14
C HIS A 135 27.12 -7.14 3.51
N THR A 136 26.68 -8.09 4.35
CA THR A 136 25.88 -9.24 3.92
C THR A 136 24.59 -8.78 3.25
N LEU A 137 23.87 -7.86 3.87
CA LEU A 137 22.61 -7.31 3.36
C LEU A 137 22.80 -6.62 2.00
N ILE A 138 23.78 -5.74 1.86
CA ILE A 138 24.07 -5.04 0.61
C ILE A 138 24.40 -6.04 -0.51
N SER A 139 25.24 -7.03 -0.21
CA SER A 139 25.65 -8.05 -1.20
C SER A 139 24.46 -8.90 -1.64
N LEU A 140 23.59 -9.27 -0.71
CA LEU A 140 22.37 -10.02 -0.96
C LEU A 140 21.39 -9.21 -1.81
N ILE A 141 21.12 -7.96 -1.45
CA ILE A 141 20.20 -7.11 -2.20
C ILE A 141 20.71 -6.88 -3.62
N ARG A 142 22.01 -6.65 -3.81
CA ARG A 142 22.60 -6.47 -5.14
C ARG A 142 22.39 -7.71 -6.01
N MET A 143 22.68 -8.90 -5.49
CA MET A 143 22.48 -10.15 -6.21
C MET A 143 21.00 -10.37 -6.56
N LEU A 144 20.10 -10.19 -5.60
CA LEU A 144 18.67 -10.35 -5.83
C LEU A 144 18.13 -9.32 -6.84
N ARG A 145 18.65 -8.08 -6.85
CA ARG A 145 18.33 -7.06 -7.86
C ARG A 145 18.73 -7.48 -9.27
N GLU A 146 19.91 -8.08 -9.45
CA GLU A 146 20.33 -8.59 -10.75
C GLU A 146 19.34 -9.66 -11.26
N HIS A 147 18.79 -10.49 -10.36
CA HIS A 147 17.72 -11.45 -10.71
C HIS A 147 16.36 -10.79 -10.98
N ILE A 148 16.00 -9.73 -10.24
CA ILE A 148 14.78 -8.94 -10.49
C ILE A 148 14.87 -8.29 -11.87
N GLN A 149 15.91 -7.50 -12.14
CA GLN A 149 16.08 -6.75 -13.39
C GLN A 149 16.17 -7.64 -14.63
N LYS A 150 16.76 -8.83 -14.49
CA LYS A 150 16.92 -9.75 -15.63
C LYS A 150 15.57 -10.29 -16.13
N TYR A 151 14.49 -10.21 -15.34
CA TYR A 151 13.23 -10.90 -15.64
C TYR A 151 11.91 -10.25 -15.15
N SER A 152 11.88 -9.04 -14.55
CA SER A 152 10.69 -8.50 -13.85
C SER A 152 9.90 -7.37 -14.55
N SER A 153 9.82 -7.32 -15.88
CA SER A 153 9.08 -6.24 -16.56
C SER A 153 7.56 -6.29 -16.39
N LEU A 154 6.99 -7.37 -15.84
CA LEU A 154 5.55 -7.55 -15.65
C LEU A 154 5.22 -8.02 -14.22
N LEU A 155 4.10 -7.52 -13.67
CA LEU A 155 3.55 -7.97 -12.39
C LEU A 155 2.98 -9.39 -12.54
N GLU A 156 3.84 -10.39 -12.30
CA GLU A 156 3.52 -11.81 -12.46
C GLU A 156 3.29 -12.52 -11.12
N PHE A 157 2.44 -13.54 -11.15
CA PHE A 157 2.01 -14.29 -9.97
C PHE A 157 2.23 -15.78 -10.13
N VAL A 158 2.45 -16.47 -9.01
CA VAL A 158 2.47 -17.93 -8.92
C VAL A 158 1.58 -18.40 -7.77
N LYS A 159 1.21 -19.68 -7.77
CA LYS A 159 0.48 -20.28 -6.65
C LYS A 159 1.39 -20.31 -5.42
N PHE A 160 0.86 -19.93 -4.27
CA PHE A 160 1.60 -19.95 -3.01
C PHE A 160 1.60 -21.37 -2.43
N ASP A 161 2.79 -21.94 -2.22
CA ASP A 161 2.98 -23.24 -1.58
C ASP A 161 3.84 -23.08 -0.33
N GLU A 162 3.23 -23.26 0.84
CA GLU A 162 3.91 -23.12 2.13
C GLU A 162 5.00 -24.19 2.32
N LYS A 163 4.76 -25.42 1.85
CA LYS A 163 5.71 -26.53 2.00
C LYS A 163 6.97 -26.29 1.18
N TRP A 164 6.81 -25.69 0.00
CA TRP A 164 7.94 -25.34 -0.85
C TRP A 164 8.89 -24.35 -0.14
N PHE A 165 8.34 -23.35 0.55
CA PHE A 165 9.16 -22.43 1.32
C PHE A 165 9.78 -23.05 2.58
N GLU A 166 9.09 -23.99 3.25
CA GLU A 166 9.66 -24.73 4.38
C GLU A 166 10.88 -25.56 3.96
N GLU A 167 10.85 -26.15 2.76
CA GLU A 167 12.00 -26.88 2.21
C GLU A 167 13.16 -25.94 1.87
N ILE A 168 12.88 -24.76 1.29
CA ILE A 168 13.90 -23.72 1.07
C ILE A 168 14.53 -23.28 2.38
N GLU A 169 13.71 -22.98 3.41
CA GLU A 169 14.21 -22.60 4.73
C GLU A 169 15.14 -23.68 5.30
N LYS A 170 14.74 -24.95 5.18
CA LYS A 170 15.55 -26.08 5.65
C LYS A 170 16.89 -26.16 4.92
N GLN A 171 16.91 -26.03 3.60
CA GLN A 171 18.14 -26.02 2.81
C GLN A 171 19.08 -24.90 3.25
N MET A 172 18.56 -23.67 3.42
CA MET A 172 19.35 -22.53 3.89
C MET A 172 19.92 -22.75 5.29
N ARG A 173 19.15 -23.36 6.20
CA ARG A 173 19.62 -23.71 7.56
C ARG A 173 20.68 -24.80 7.56
N GLU A 174 20.63 -25.75 6.64
CA GLU A 174 21.66 -26.78 6.50
C GLU A 174 22.99 -26.15 6.05
N VAL A 175 22.93 -25.18 5.15
CA VAL A 175 24.11 -24.40 4.73
C VAL A 175 24.64 -23.55 5.87
N ASP A 176 23.77 -22.85 6.60
CA ASP A 176 24.19 -21.99 7.69
C ASP A 176 24.97 -22.77 8.76
N LYS A 177 24.61 -24.05 9.01
CA LYS A 177 25.40 -24.94 9.88
C LYS A 177 26.82 -25.22 9.38
N LEU A 178 27.07 -25.13 8.08
CA LEU A 178 28.41 -25.28 7.51
C LEU A 178 29.25 -24.02 7.74
N CYS A 179 28.65 -22.84 7.88
CA CYS A 179 29.39 -21.58 8.05
C CYS A 179 30.24 -21.54 9.34
N PRO A 180 29.75 -21.93 10.54
CA PRO A 180 30.56 -22.02 11.75
C PRO A 180 31.61 -23.13 11.78
N VAL A 181 31.45 -24.18 10.97
CA VAL A 181 32.32 -25.38 11.00
C VAL A 181 33.67 -25.13 10.32
N TYR A 182 33.78 -24.05 9.53
CA TYR A 182 35.04 -23.56 9.00
C TYR A 182 35.50 -22.33 9.80
N GLU A 183 35.92 -22.55 11.05
CA GLU A 183 37.04 -21.77 11.56
C GLU A 183 38.21 -22.07 10.62
N PHE A 184 38.28 -21.34 9.50
CA PHE A 184 39.43 -21.37 8.63
C PHE A 184 40.65 -21.19 9.54
N ASP A 185 41.65 -22.07 9.44
CA ASP A 185 42.90 -21.87 10.15
C ASP A 185 43.41 -20.48 9.77
N PHE A 186 43.17 -19.52 10.67
CA PHE A 186 43.36 -18.11 10.38
C PHE A 186 44.83 -17.83 10.09
N ALA A 187 45.73 -18.63 10.68
CA ALA A 187 47.15 -18.55 10.40
C ALA A 187 47.48 -19.12 9.00
N GLN A 188 46.78 -20.15 8.53
CA GLN A 188 46.91 -20.65 7.16
C GLN A 188 46.34 -19.66 6.13
N VAL A 189 45.11 -19.17 6.31
CA VAL A 189 44.47 -18.21 5.38
C VAL A 189 45.29 -16.92 5.32
N LYS A 190 45.77 -16.41 6.47
CA LYS A 190 46.66 -15.23 6.50
C LYS A 190 47.96 -15.46 5.72
N ARG A 191 48.56 -16.66 5.80
CA ARG A 191 49.76 -17.03 5.01
C ARG A 191 49.45 -17.10 3.51
N GLN A 192 48.36 -17.75 3.12
CA GLN A 192 47.97 -17.90 1.71
C GLN A 192 47.62 -16.55 1.06
N LEU A 193 47.00 -15.64 1.81
CA LEU A 193 46.73 -14.28 1.34
C LEU A 193 48.00 -13.44 1.21
N ALA A 194 48.95 -13.60 2.13
CA ALA A 194 50.26 -12.95 2.04
C ALA A 194 51.09 -13.46 0.85
N SER A 195 50.93 -14.73 0.46
CA SER A 195 51.57 -15.31 -0.72
C SER A 195 50.84 -15.03 -2.04
N GLY A 196 49.65 -14.41 -1.99
CA GLY A 196 48.85 -14.12 -3.17
C GLY A 196 48.18 -15.34 -3.81
N ASP A 197 48.06 -16.46 -3.09
CA ASP A 197 47.49 -17.71 -3.59
C ASP A 197 45.96 -17.76 -3.39
N PHE A 198 45.26 -16.87 -4.09
CA PHE A 198 43.80 -16.72 -3.96
C PHE A 198 43.04 -17.94 -4.50
N THR A 199 43.55 -18.60 -5.53
CA THR A 199 42.90 -19.77 -6.16
C THR A 199 42.81 -20.95 -5.19
N GLN A 200 43.88 -21.23 -4.45
CA GLN A 200 43.89 -22.30 -3.45
C GLN A 200 43.00 -22.00 -2.25
N ILE A 201 42.72 -20.72 -1.98
CA ILE A 201 41.78 -20.30 -0.94
C ILE A 201 40.34 -20.53 -1.41
N ILE A 202 39.98 -20.08 -2.61
CA ILE A 202 38.62 -20.23 -3.17
C ILE A 202 38.24 -21.70 -3.37
N SER A 203 39.19 -22.57 -3.72
CA SER A 203 38.92 -24.01 -3.89
C SER A 203 38.53 -24.72 -2.59
N LYS A 204 38.86 -24.15 -1.42
CA LYS A 204 38.47 -24.66 -0.11
C LYS A 204 37.11 -24.16 0.38
N VAL A 205 36.51 -23.17 -0.30
CA VAL A 205 35.18 -22.66 0.07
C VAL A 205 34.15 -23.76 -0.15
N PRO A 206 33.34 -24.10 0.89
CA PRO A 206 32.28 -25.10 0.77
C PRO A 206 31.38 -24.82 -0.42
N ARG A 207 30.96 -25.90 -1.09
CA ARG A 207 30.07 -25.84 -2.24
C ARG A 207 28.65 -26.14 -1.78
N PHE A 208 27.68 -25.45 -2.36
CA PHE A 208 26.27 -25.79 -2.21
C PHE A 208 25.76 -26.48 -3.48
N GLY A 209 25.01 -27.57 -3.31
CA GLY A 209 24.50 -28.39 -4.41
C GLY A 209 25.53 -29.37 -5.01
N SER A 210 25.08 -30.20 -5.96
CA SER A 210 25.89 -31.27 -6.57
C SER A 210 26.67 -30.85 -7.82
N LYS A 211 26.42 -29.65 -8.35
CA LYS A 211 27.08 -29.15 -9.58
C LYS A 211 28.46 -28.55 -9.26
N PRO A 212 29.51 -28.87 -10.05
CA PRO A 212 30.81 -28.23 -9.89
C PRO A 212 30.74 -26.75 -10.26
N ARG A 213 31.46 -25.90 -9.50
CA ARG A 213 31.64 -24.49 -9.83
C ARG A 213 32.37 -24.37 -11.18
N THR A 214 31.90 -23.49 -12.04
CA THR A 214 32.57 -23.24 -13.33
C THR A 214 33.88 -22.49 -13.11
N GLU A 215 34.86 -22.70 -13.99
CA GLU A 215 36.14 -21.96 -13.95
C GLU A 215 35.94 -20.44 -13.96
N ALA A 216 34.93 -19.96 -14.71
CA ALA A 216 34.57 -18.55 -14.76
C ALA A 216 34.13 -18.01 -13.38
N LYS A 217 33.32 -18.78 -12.64
CA LYS A 217 32.81 -18.38 -11.31
C LYS A 217 33.90 -18.49 -10.24
N GLU A 218 34.80 -19.46 -10.34
CA GLU A 218 36.02 -19.51 -9.50
C GLU A 218 36.94 -18.31 -9.75
N ALA A 219 37.14 -17.93 -11.02
CA ALA A 219 37.94 -16.75 -11.39
C ALA A 219 37.31 -15.45 -10.90
N GLU A 220 35.98 -15.31 -10.99
CA GLU A 220 35.23 -14.17 -10.45
C GLU A 220 35.42 -14.03 -8.94
N MET A 221 35.20 -15.11 -8.17
CA MET A 221 35.41 -15.12 -6.72
C MET A 221 36.85 -14.78 -6.35
N CYS A 222 37.83 -15.28 -7.09
CA CYS A 222 39.24 -14.91 -6.91
C CYS A 222 39.46 -13.41 -7.16
N GLY A 223 38.83 -12.85 -8.19
CA GLY A 223 38.88 -11.42 -8.51
C GLY A 223 38.32 -10.57 -7.36
N VAL A 224 37.14 -10.91 -6.85
CA VAL A 224 36.53 -10.20 -5.72
C VAL A 224 37.40 -10.30 -4.46
N LEU A 225 37.91 -11.50 -4.14
CA LEU A 225 38.79 -11.69 -2.98
C LEU A 225 40.10 -10.90 -3.10
N LYS A 226 40.69 -10.80 -4.29
CA LYS A 226 41.88 -9.97 -4.56
C LYS A 226 41.61 -8.50 -4.30
N THR A 227 40.52 -7.97 -4.86
CA THR A 227 40.10 -6.57 -4.68
C THR A 227 39.85 -6.29 -3.20
N PHE A 228 39.10 -7.17 -2.53
CA PHE A 228 38.81 -7.06 -1.11
C PHE A 228 40.10 -7.04 -0.29
N ASN A 229 41.01 -8.01 -0.49
CA ASN A 229 42.30 -8.06 0.23
C ASN A 229 43.20 -6.84 -0.01
N SER A 230 43.11 -6.19 -1.19
CA SER A 230 43.89 -4.98 -1.51
C SER A 230 43.38 -3.72 -0.79
N ILE A 231 42.08 -3.66 -0.49
CA ILE A 231 41.43 -2.52 0.18
C ILE A 231 41.58 -2.64 1.71
N LEU A 232 41.73 -3.85 2.25
CA LEU A 232 41.80 -4.09 3.68
C LEU A 232 43.15 -3.70 4.30
N GLY A 233 43.10 -2.81 5.29
CA GLY A 233 44.20 -2.55 6.21
C GLY A 233 44.62 -3.79 7.02
N PRO A 234 45.75 -3.74 7.75
CA PRO A 234 46.26 -4.88 8.52
C PRO A 234 45.39 -5.24 9.74
N VAL A 235 44.57 -4.31 10.22
CA VAL A 235 43.66 -4.48 11.36
C VAL A 235 42.37 -5.17 10.89
N CYS A 236 41.90 -6.19 11.62
CA CYS A 236 40.67 -6.96 11.35
C CYS A 236 40.60 -7.73 10.00
N ARG A 237 41.71 -7.83 9.24
CA ARG A 237 41.74 -8.52 7.93
C ARG A 237 41.12 -9.92 7.99
N ALA A 238 41.50 -10.74 8.97
CA ALA A 238 41.01 -12.12 9.15
C ALA A 238 39.49 -12.23 9.37
N GLU A 239 38.93 -11.36 10.21
CA GLU A 239 37.49 -11.29 10.48
C GLU A 239 36.71 -10.86 9.22
N GLN A 240 37.24 -9.90 8.47
CA GLN A 240 36.62 -9.44 7.22
C GLN A 240 36.67 -10.51 6.11
N ILE A 241 37.70 -11.36 6.09
CA ILE A 241 37.79 -12.50 5.18
C ILE A 241 36.79 -13.61 5.58
N ASN A 242 36.59 -13.86 6.87
CA ASN A 242 35.56 -14.78 7.32
C ASN A 242 34.15 -14.32 6.87
N ASN A 243 33.89 -13.01 6.98
CA ASN A 243 32.68 -12.40 6.46
C ASN A 243 32.56 -12.56 4.94
N PHE A 244 33.65 -12.45 4.18
CA PHE A 244 33.65 -12.71 2.75
C PHE A 244 33.19 -14.15 2.43
N PHE A 245 33.74 -15.16 3.11
CA PHE A 245 33.36 -16.55 2.86
C PHE A 245 31.92 -16.85 3.24
N THR A 246 31.48 -16.36 4.41
CA THR A 246 30.09 -16.51 4.86
C THR A 246 29.13 -15.91 3.82
N ASN A 247 29.45 -14.72 3.32
CA ASN A 247 28.67 -14.06 2.27
C ASN A 247 28.70 -14.84 0.96
N ALA A 248 29.86 -15.32 0.53
CA ALA A 248 29.99 -16.09 -0.70
C ALA A 248 29.15 -17.38 -0.67
N ILE A 249 29.18 -18.12 0.44
CA ILE A 249 28.40 -19.34 0.64
C ILE A 249 26.89 -19.04 0.61
N LEU A 250 26.45 -17.99 1.31
CA LEU A 250 25.05 -17.58 1.34
C LEU A 250 24.54 -17.17 -0.05
N LEU A 251 25.32 -16.36 -0.78
CA LEU A 251 24.96 -15.91 -2.13
C LEU A 251 24.94 -17.07 -3.14
N GLU A 252 25.91 -17.99 -3.06
CA GLU A 252 25.94 -19.19 -3.90
C GLU A 252 24.72 -20.07 -3.62
N THR A 253 24.34 -20.22 -2.35
CA THR A 253 23.16 -20.98 -1.92
C THR A 253 21.88 -20.40 -2.50
N LEU A 254 21.68 -19.09 -2.36
CA LEU A 254 20.51 -18.41 -2.92
C LEU A 254 20.47 -18.52 -4.44
N ALA A 255 21.61 -18.33 -5.12
CA ALA A 255 21.68 -18.46 -6.57
C ALA A 255 21.30 -19.88 -7.02
N THR A 256 21.79 -20.92 -6.33
CA THR A 256 21.42 -22.32 -6.62
C THR A 256 19.94 -22.57 -6.38
N ILE A 257 19.36 -22.09 -5.26
CA ILE A 257 17.92 -22.22 -4.98
C ILE A 257 17.10 -21.59 -6.12
N ILE A 258 17.46 -20.39 -6.55
CA ILE A 258 16.78 -19.68 -7.65
C ILE A 258 16.92 -20.45 -8.97
N GLU A 259 18.11 -20.99 -9.28
CA GLU A 259 18.37 -21.76 -10.50
C GLU A 259 17.59 -23.09 -10.53
N GLU A 260 17.63 -23.85 -9.43
CA GLU A 260 16.93 -25.14 -9.28
C GLU A 260 15.42 -24.97 -9.32
N ASN A 261 14.91 -23.82 -8.86
CA ASN A 261 13.49 -23.47 -8.88
C ASN A 261 13.14 -22.47 -9.99
N SER A 262 13.94 -22.40 -11.04
CA SER A 262 13.80 -21.41 -12.11
C SER A 262 12.43 -21.42 -12.78
N GLU A 263 11.72 -22.55 -12.80
CA GLU A 263 10.35 -22.58 -13.32
C GLU A 263 9.40 -21.72 -12.47
N THR A 264 9.43 -21.84 -11.15
CA THR A 264 8.60 -21.03 -10.23
C THR A 264 9.00 -19.56 -10.29
N PHE A 265 10.30 -19.27 -10.27
CA PHE A 265 10.80 -17.89 -10.28
C PHE A 265 10.60 -17.20 -11.63
N PHE A 266 10.60 -17.92 -12.75
CA PHE A 266 10.70 -17.28 -14.07
C PHE A 266 9.68 -17.75 -15.12
N LYS A 267 9.16 -18.99 -15.09
CA LYS A 267 8.32 -19.53 -16.19
C LYS A 267 6.84 -19.70 -15.85
N ASN A 268 6.53 -20.22 -14.65
CA ASN A 268 5.20 -20.73 -14.29
C ASN A 268 4.25 -19.62 -13.79
N SER A 269 4.13 -18.54 -14.57
CA SER A 269 3.19 -17.47 -14.27
C SER A 269 1.75 -17.93 -14.46
N VAL A 270 0.88 -17.63 -13.50
CA VAL A 270 -0.56 -17.76 -13.71
C VAL A 270 -1.11 -16.51 -14.40
N THR A 271 -2.09 -16.69 -15.27
CA THR A 271 -2.86 -15.56 -15.81
C THR A 271 -3.73 -14.99 -14.70
N ALA A 272 -3.30 -13.88 -14.11
CA ALA A 272 -3.97 -13.27 -12.97
C ALA A 272 -4.39 -11.81 -13.25
N VAL A 273 -5.47 -11.40 -12.61
CA VAL A 273 -5.99 -10.02 -12.63
C VAL A 273 -6.30 -9.60 -11.20
N ARG A 274 -5.83 -8.42 -10.79
CA ARG A 274 -6.10 -7.89 -9.45
C ARG A 274 -7.51 -7.33 -9.38
N VAL A 275 -8.26 -7.82 -8.39
CA VAL A 275 -9.57 -7.29 -7.98
C VAL A 275 -9.35 -6.32 -6.84
N PHE A 276 -9.43 -5.04 -7.16
CA PHE A 276 -9.32 -3.97 -6.18
C PHE A 276 -10.59 -3.92 -5.33
N GLU A 277 -10.42 -3.97 -4.02
CA GLU A 277 -11.50 -3.90 -3.04
C GLU A 277 -11.43 -2.57 -2.28
N ASP A 278 -12.49 -1.76 -2.40
CA ASP A 278 -12.64 -0.50 -1.67
C ASP A 278 -14.03 -0.42 -1.04
N GLY A 279 -14.11 -0.77 0.25
CA GLY A 279 -15.37 -0.97 0.95
C GLY A 279 -16.22 -2.05 0.28
N SER A 280 -17.38 -1.65 -0.25
CA SER A 280 -18.29 -2.56 -0.98
C SER A 280 -17.99 -2.69 -2.48
N GLN A 281 -17.08 -1.88 -3.01
CA GLN A 281 -16.75 -1.89 -4.43
C GLN A 281 -15.70 -2.94 -4.75
N ARG A 282 -15.90 -3.62 -5.88
CA ARG A 282 -14.93 -4.55 -6.49
C ARG A 282 -14.78 -4.25 -7.96
N PHE A 283 -13.56 -3.97 -8.40
CA PHE A 283 -13.25 -3.59 -9.78
C PHE A 283 -11.85 -4.04 -10.18
N VAL A 284 -11.59 -4.12 -11.49
CA VAL A 284 -10.29 -4.52 -12.04
C VAL A 284 -9.80 -3.45 -13.01
N MET A 285 -8.48 -3.31 -13.13
CA MET A 285 -7.89 -2.49 -14.20
C MET A 285 -8.20 -3.10 -15.56
N LYS A 286 -8.66 -2.28 -16.50
CA LYS A 286 -8.97 -2.75 -17.86
C LYS A 286 -7.72 -3.26 -18.57
N ALA A 287 -6.58 -2.60 -18.40
CA ALA A 287 -5.30 -3.03 -18.97
C ALA A 287 -4.95 -4.47 -18.55
N GLU A 288 -5.06 -4.80 -17.27
CA GLU A 288 -4.83 -6.17 -16.77
C GLU A 288 -5.82 -7.18 -17.35
N LEU A 289 -7.11 -6.86 -17.30
CA LEU A 289 -8.16 -7.74 -17.79
C LEU A 289 -8.01 -8.03 -19.28
N PHE A 290 -7.82 -6.99 -20.10
CA PHE A 290 -7.72 -7.14 -21.54
C PHE A 290 -6.44 -7.83 -21.96
N ASN A 291 -5.33 -7.61 -21.24
CA ASN A 291 -4.13 -8.40 -21.46
C ASN A 291 -4.37 -9.89 -21.20
N ALA A 292 -5.06 -10.21 -20.10
CA ALA A 292 -5.37 -11.59 -19.71
C ALA A 292 -6.28 -12.31 -20.74
N ILE A 293 -7.29 -11.64 -21.29
CA ILE A 293 -8.26 -12.30 -22.20
C ILE A 293 -7.95 -12.16 -23.70
N SER A 294 -7.07 -11.23 -24.09
CA SER A 294 -6.80 -10.92 -25.51
C SER A 294 -5.45 -11.47 -25.99
N ASN A 295 -4.88 -12.44 -25.26
CA ASN A 295 -3.58 -13.06 -25.55
C ASN A 295 -2.47 -12.01 -25.81
N GLY A 296 -2.41 -10.93 -25.01
CA GLY A 296 -1.34 -9.93 -25.08
C GLY A 296 -1.56 -8.76 -26.04
N ASN A 297 -2.73 -8.60 -26.67
CA ASN A 297 -3.03 -7.37 -27.40
C ASN A 297 -3.09 -6.18 -26.43
N LYS A 298 -2.26 -5.15 -26.68
CA LYS A 298 -2.17 -3.96 -25.84
C LYS A 298 -3.50 -3.21 -25.83
N PHE A 299 -4.13 -3.12 -24.66
CA PHE A 299 -5.23 -2.20 -24.44
C PHE A 299 -4.68 -0.78 -24.42
N LYS A 300 -5.17 0.08 -25.32
CA LYS A 300 -4.85 1.51 -25.26
C LYS A 300 -5.75 2.15 -24.21
N ASP A 301 -5.15 2.41 -23.05
CA ASP A 301 -5.82 3.13 -21.99
C ASP A 301 -5.84 4.64 -22.26
N ASP A 302 -6.52 5.36 -21.40
CA ASP A 302 -6.53 6.82 -21.39
C ASP A 302 -5.19 7.40 -20.88
N GLU A 303 -4.78 8.53 -21.45
CA GLU A 303 -3.50 9.19 -21.13
C GLU A 303 -3.43 9.69 -19.69
N ILE A 304 -4.56 10.11 -19.11
CA ILE A 304 -4.66 10.72 -17.76
C ILE A 304 -4.99 9.65 -16.71
N ALA A 305 -5.78 8.65 -17.07
CA ALA A 305 -6.41 7.73 -16.14
C ALA A 305 -6.20 6.27 -16.52
N ILE A 306 -5.93 5.42 -15.54
CA ILE A 306 -6.04 3.96 -15.71
C ILE A 306 -7.49 3.57 -15.50
N THR A 307 -8.12 3.06 -16.55
CA THR A 307 -9.54 2.75 -16.54
C THR A 307 -9.84 1.42 -15.89
N THR A 308 -11.02 1.32 -15.26
CA THR A 308 -11.46 0.09 -14.59
C THR A 308 -12.82 -0.37 -15.09
N ILE A 309 -13.18 -1.59 -14.71
CA ILE A 309 -14.49 -2.20 -14.93
C ILE A 309 -14.91 -2.92 -13.64
N SER A 310 -16.20 -2.84 -13.29
CA SER A 310 -16.69 -3.50 -12.08
C SER A 310 -16.65 -5.01 -12.21
N MET A 311 -16.41 -5.73 -11.11
CA MET A 311 -16.41 -7.21 -11.15
C MET A 311 -17.74 -7.79 -11.61
N LYS A 312 -18.86 -7.13 -11.27
CA LYS A 312 -20.19 -7.50 -11.76
C LYS A 312 -20.28 -7.45 -13.29
N GLU A 313 -19.71 -6.42 -13.92
CA GLU A 313 -19.66 -6.31 -15.38
C GLU A 313 -18.67 -7.31 -15.98
N VAL A 314 -17.54 -7.59 -15.32
CA VAL A 314 -16.61 -8.64 -15.75
C VAL A 314 -17.31 -10.00 -15.84
N GLU A 315 -18.02 -10.39 -14.77
CA GLU A 315 -18.76 -11.65 -14.71
C GLU A 315 -19.87 -11.69 -15.76
N GLY A 316 -20.64 -10.59 -15.90
CA GLY A 316 -21.77 -10.52 -16.83
C GLY A 316 -21.39 -10.51 -18.31
N ILE A 317 -20.31 -9.80 -18.68
CA ILE A 317 -19.91 -9.60 -20.09
C ILE A 317 -18.84 -10.60 -20.52
N TYR A 318 -17.86 -10.85 -19.65
CA TYR A 318 -16.65 -11.61 -19.98
C TYR A 318 -16.56 -12.97 -19.28
N GLY A 319 -17.55 -13.38 -18.49
CA GLY A 319 -17.53 -14.60 -17.68
C GLY A 319 -17.10 -15.88 -18.44
N HIS A 320 -17.46 -16.01 -19.71
CA HIS A 320 -17.05 -17.14 -20.54
C HIS A 320 -15.56 -17.11 -20.97
N ARG A 321 -14.95 -15.92 -21.04
CA ARG A 321 -13.56 -15.69 -21.47
C ARG A 321 -12.57 -15.73 -20.32
N VAL A 322 -13.01 -15.43 -19.10
CA VAL A 322 -12.15 -15.32 -17.91
C VAL A 322 -12.06 -16.61 -17.08
N LYS A 323 -12.52 -17.75 -17.60
CA LYS A 323 -12.55 -19.03 -16.86
C LYS A 323 -11.17 -19.52 -16.39
N HIS A 324 -10.11 -19.13 -17.11
CA HIS A 324 -8.72 -19.48 -16.81
C HIS A 324 -7.97 -18.38 -16.07
N VAL A 325 -8.63 -17.27 -15.76
CA VAL A 325 -8.04 -16.11 -15.09
C VAL A 325 -8.21 -16.24 -13.59
N GLU A 326 -7.12 -16.09 -12.85
CA GLU A 326 -7.13 -16.03 -11.40
C GLU A 326 -7.35 -14.58 -10.93
N PHE A 327 -8.50 -14.33 -10.30
CA PHE A 327 -8.87 -13.01 -9.81
C PHE A 327 -8.39 -12.81 -8.37
N LEU A 328 -7.35 -12.00 -8.18
CA LEU A 328 -6.62 -11.83 -6.92
C LEU A 328 -7.15 -10.64 -6.11
N ARG A 329 -7.68 -10.90 -4.92
CA ARG A 329 -8.22 -9.85 -4.05
C ARG A 329 -7.10 -8.93 -3.57
N THR A 330 -7.25 -7.64 -3.84
CA THR A 330 -6.25 -6.60 -3.58
C THR A 330 -6.91 -5.41 -2.88
N PRO A 331 -6.87 -5.33 -1.54
CA PRO A 331 -7.49 -4.22 -0.83
C PRO A 331 -6.77 -2.89 -1.12
N ILE A 332 -7.53 -1.80 -1.22
CA ILE A 332 -6.95 -0.45 -1.29
C ILE A 332 -6.45 -0.04 0.11
N ILE A 333 -5.14 0.04 0.26
CA ILE A 333 -4.47 0.46 1.49
C ILE A 333 -4.33 1.98 1.50
N ARG A 334 -4.49 2.62 2.67
CA ARG A 334 -4.42 4.08 2.82
C ARG A 334 -3.65 4.48 4.06
N ALA A 335 -2.77 5.47 3.91
CA ALA A 335 -2.28 6.24 5.04
C ALA A 335 -3.16 7.49 5.24
N ARG A 336 -3.09 8.11 6.42
CA ARG A 336 -4.00 9.19 6.84
C ARG A 336 -4.01 10.39 5.88
N HIS A 337 -2.83 10.87 5.47
CA HIS A 337 -2.71 12.12 4.71
C HIS A 337 -2.27 11.94 3.25
N ARG A 338 -1.82 10.73 2.89
CA ARG A 338 -1.25 10.42 1.57
C ARG A 338 -1.75 9.08 1.08
N ALA A 339 -2.08 9.00 -0.20
CA ALA A 339 -2.45 7.79 -0.91
C ALA A 339 -1.25 6.84 -0.95
N VAL A 340 -1.50 5.56 -0.67
CA VAL A 340 -0.55 4.50 -0.97
C VAL A 340 -0.60 4.24 -2.47
N ARG A 341 0.55 4.12 -3.11
CA ARG A 341 0.62 3.92 -4.56
C ARG A 341 0.27 2.49 -4.93
N VAL A 342 -0.32 2.37 -6.11
CA VAL A 342 -0.62 1.10 -6.76
C VAL A 342 0.24 1.02 -8.02
N ARG A 343 1.05 -0.03 -8.12
CA ARG A 343 1.74 -0.37 -9.38
C ARG A 343 0.70 -0.61 -10.46
N GLY A 344 0.81 0.09 -11.58
CA GLY A 344 0.00 -0.08 -12.77
C GLY A 344 0.30 -1.39 -13.50
N TYR A 345 -0.21 -1.51 -14.73
CA TYR A 345 0.05 -2.70 -15.56
C TYR A 345 1.37 -2.58 -16.33
N VAL A 346 1.72 -1.35 -16.73
CA VAL A 346 2.97 -1.06 -17.45
C VAL A 346 4.13 -0.95 -16.45
N GLU A 347 5.33 -1.28 -16.90
CA GLU A 347 6.56 -1.08 -16.13
C GLU A 347 6.72 0.40 -15.74
N GLU A 348 7.24 0.65 -14.53
CA GLU A 348 7.42 1.98 -13.90
C GLU A 348 6.14 2.84 -13.74
N GLU A 349 4.97 2.31 -14.09
CA GLU A 349 3.69 3.02 -13.98
C GLU A 349 3.16 2.96 -12.54
N TYR A 350 3.04 4.11 -11.88
CA TYR A 350 2.39 4.21 -10.57
C TYR A 350 1.13 5.05 -10.65
N CYS A 351 0.17 4.71 -9.81
CA CYS A 351 -1.10 5.41 -9.75
C CYS A 351 -1.68 5.41 -8.34
N SER A 352 -2.70 6.24 -8.14
CA SER A 352 -3.51 6.26 -6.92
C SER A 352 -4.99 6.27 -7.30
N LEU A 353 -5.86 5.75 -6.44
CA LEU A 353 -7.29 5.78 -6.70
C LEU A 353 -7.74 7.24 -6.85
N ALA A 354 -8.63 7.53 -7.80
CA ALA A 354 -9.03 8.90 -8.11
C ALA A 354 -9.60 9.65 -6.91
N SER A 355 -10.33 8.97 -6.03
CA SER A 355 -10.81 9.56 -4.77
C SER A 355 -9.66 9.90 -3.80
N ASP A 356 -8.62 9.07 -3.72
CA ASP A 356 -7.42 9.33 -2.91
C ASP A 356 -6.63 10.53 -3.44
N ALA A 357 -6.37 10.56 -4.75
CA ALA A 357 -5.73 11.70 -5.42
C ALA A 357 -6.53 13.01 -5.23
N PHE A 358 -7.86 12.92 -5.24
CA PHE A 358 -8.74 14.06 -4.99
C PHE A 358 -8.58 14.61 -3.58
N PHE A 359 -8.57 13.76 -2.55
CA PHE A 359 -8.34 14.21 -1.18
C PHE A 359 -6.94 14.78 -0.96
N GLU A 360 -5.91 14.19 -1.56
CA GLU A 360 -4.55 14.76 -1.54
C GLU A 360 -4.52 16.16 -2.14
N PHE A 361 -5.15 16.33 -3.31
CA PHE A 361 -5.21 17.61 -4.00
C PHE A 361 -5.88 18.68 -3.14
N PHE A 362 -7.08 18.39 -2.61
CA PHE A 362 -7.76 19.34 -1.74
C PHE A 362 -7.02 19.61 -0.44
N ARG A 363 -6.27 18.64 0.09
CA ARG A 363 -5.44 18.84 1.28
C ARG A 363 -4.31 19.82 1.01
N THR A 364 -3.66 19.72 -0.16
CA THR A 364 -2.68 20.71 -0.62
C THR A 364 -3.32 22.08 -0.72
N LEU A 365 -4.47 22.21 -1.37
CA LEU A 365 -5.16 23.50 -1.51
C LEU A 365 -5.58 24.12 -0.18
N ILE A 366 -6.23 23.32 0.67
CA ILE A 366 -6.90 23.81 1.87
C ILE A 366 -5.89 24.06 2.99
N ILE A 367 -4.98 23.11 3.24
CA ILE A 367 -4.06 23.16 4.38
C ILE A 367 -2.71 23.75 3.97
N GLY A 368 -2.16 23.33 2.83
CA GLY A 368 -0.86 23.81 2.35
C GLY A 368 -0.93 25.24 1.81
N GLU A 369 -1.83 25.47 0.86
CA GLU A 369 -1.97 26.75 0.15
C GLU A 369 -2.89 27.73 0.88
N LYS A 370 -3.78 27.24 1.74
CA LYS A 370 -4.76 28.05 2.49
C LYS A 370 -5.57 28.95 1.57
N ILE A 371 -5.90 28.46 0.36
CA ILE A 371 -6.49 29.25 -0.72
C ILE A 371 -7.75 30.01 -0.28
N PHE A 372 -8.56 29.45 0.61
CA PHE A 372 -9.83 30.03 1.05
C PHE A 372 -9.66 31.13 2.12
N GLN A 373 -8.45 31.31 2.66
CA GLN A 373 -8.11 32.45 3.50
C GLN A 373 -7.55 33.63 2.68
N ILE A 374 -6.91 33.32 1.54
CA ILE A 374 -6.17 34.30 0.73
C ILE A 374 -7.03 34.82 -0.42
N CYS A 375 -7.80 33.94 -1.06
CA CYS A 375 -8.60 34.27 -2.22
C CYS A 375 -9.93 34.89 -1.79
N THR A 376 -10.11 36.18 -2.08
CA THR A 376 -11.37 36.89 -1.84
C THR A 376 -12.38 36.71 -2.96
N ASN A 377 -11.95 36.23 -4.14
CA ASN A 377 -12.82 35.97 -5.29
C ASN A 377 -12.96 34.46 -5.53
N LEU A 378 -13.97 33.86 -4.89
CA LEU A 378 -14.28 32.44 -5.09
C LEU A 378 -14.68 32.11 -6.52
N ASP A 379 -15.31 33.03 -7.26
CA ASP A 379 -15.75 32.76 -8.64
C ASP A 379 -14.56 32.49 -9.58
N PHE A 380 -13.42 33.16 -9.35
CA PHE A 380 -12.15 32.86 -10.02
C PHE A 380 -11.65 31.45 -9.70
N LEU A 381 -11.64 31.08 -8.42
CA LEU A 381 -11.27 29.73 -7.99
C LEU A 381 -12.16 28.68 -8.67
N VAL A 382 -13.44 29.00 -8.81
CA VAL A 382 -14.45 28.13 -9.40
C VAL A 382 -14.40 28.08 -10.91
N THR A 383 -13.95 29.09 -11.63
CA THR A 383 -13.92 29.04 -13.10
C THR A 383 -12.62 28.42 -13.61
N ASP A 384 -11.48 28.83 -13.06
CA ASP A 384 -10.18 28.37 -13.56
C ASP A 384 -9.75 27.02 -12.99
N ILE A 385 -9.97 26.78 -11.69
CA ILE A 385 -9.53 25.53 -11.05
C ILE A 385 -10.52 24.41 -11.36
N TYR A 386 -11.81 24.72 -11.42
CA TYR A 386 -12.84 23.72 -11.68
C TYR A 386 -12.75 23.10 -13.07
N GLY A 387 -12.57 23.90 -14.13
CA GLY A 387 -12.40 23.36 -15.49
C GLY A 387 -11.19 22.42 -15.59
N LYS A 388 -10.12 22.74 -14.87
CA LYS A 388 -8.91 21.92 -14.78
C LYS A 388 -9.12 20.64 -13.98
N LEU A 389 -9.86 20.71 -12.88
CA LEU A 389 -10.25 19.54 -12.09
C LEU A 389 -11.21 18.64 -12.85
N GLU A 390 -12.02 19.20 -13.74
CA GLU A 390 -12.89 18.45 -14.62
C GLU A 390 -12.09 17.52 -15.54
N ASP A 391 -11.01 18.02 -16.14
CA ASP A 391 -10.13 17.21 -17.00
C ASP A 391 -9.37 16.15 -16.21
N LEU A 392 -8.80 16.54 -15.05
CA LEU A 392 -7.99 15.64 -14.23
C LEU A 392 -8.82 14.50 -13.61
N PHE A 393 -9.94 14.85 -12.97
CA PHE A 393 -10.75 13.90 -12.22
C PHE A 393 -11.94 13.35 -13.01
N LYS A 394 -12.18 13.84 -14.23
CA LYS A 394 -13.25 13.35 -15.12
C LYS A 394 -14.56 13.22 -14.36
N LEU A 395 -15.06 14.35 -13.87
CA LEU A 395 -16.07 14.41 -12.80
C LEU A 395 -17.34 13.59 -13.08
N ASP A 396 -17.66 13.35 -14.34
CA ASP A 396 -18.83 12.57 -14.75
C ASP A 396 -18.59 11.05 -14.85
N ARG A 397 -17.37 10.59 -14.58
CA ARG A 397 -17.02 9.16 -14.62
C ARG A 397 -17.70 8.42 -13.47
N LYS A 398 -18.49 7.42 -13.83
CA LYS A 398 -19.33 6.63 -12.91
C LYS A 398 -18.60 5.49 -12.21
N THR A 399 -17.56 4.95 -12.85
CA THR A 399 -16.78 3.84 -12.29
C THR A 399 -15.54 4.38 -11.57
N PRO A 400 -15.08 3.70 -10.50
CA PRO A 400 -13.76 3.94 -9.94
C PRO A 400 -12.68 3.96 -11.02
N PHE A 401 -11.64 4.75 -10.85
CA PHE A 401 -10.47 4.71 -11.73
C PHE A 401 -9.22 5.16 -10.97
N PHE A 402 -8.05 4.94 -11.55
CA PHE A 402 -6.80 5.42 -10.97
C PHE A 402 -6.27 6.61 -11.77
N VAL A 403 -5.70 7.58 -11.06
CA VAL A 403 -4.97 8.71 -11.64
C VAL A 403 -3.50 8.37 -11.64
N ARG A 404 -2.82 8.57 -12.77
CA ARG A 404 -1.39 8.30 -12.94
C ARG A 404 -0.55 9.29 -12.15
N ASP A 405 0.55 8.83 -11.55
CA ASP A 405 1.42 9.69 -10.74
C ASP A 405 2.05 10.82 -11.59
N GLU A 406 2.57 10.51 -12.77
CA GLU A 406 3.12 11.51 -13.73
C GLU A 406 2.12 12.63 -14.04
N THR A 407 0.85 12.26 -14.19
CA THR A 407 -0.24 13.22 -14.40
C THR A 407 -0.40 14.11 -13.17
N THR A 408 -0.43 13.54 -11.96
CA THR A 408 -0.54 14.35 -10.74
C THR A 408 0.65 15.30 -10.54
N GLU A 409 1.87 14.88 -10.90
CA GLU A 409 3.07 15.71 -10.78
C GLU A 409 3.05 16.87 -11.76
N THR A 410 2.75 16.59 -13.04
CA THR A 410 2.58 17.61 -14.07
C THR A 410 1.54 18.66 -13.67
N TRP A 411 0.42 18.18 -13.10
CA TRP A 411 -0.64 19.06 -12.63
C TRP A 411 -0.22 19.90 -11.44
N LYS A 412 0.48 19.33 -10.45
CA LYS A 412 1.01 20.09 -9.31
C LYS A 412 1.93 21.22 -9.79
N MET A 413 2.89 20.94 -10.67
CA MET A 413 3.81 21.96 -11.18
C MET A 413 3.10 23.09 -11.93
N ARG A 414 2.13 22.76 -12.81
CA ARG A 414 1.36 23.77 -13.54
C ARG A 414 0.48 24.59 -12.61
N PHE A 415 -0.18 23.92 -11.67
CA PHE A 415 -1.09 24.54 -10.74
C PHE A 415 -0.36 25.49 -9.78
N ASP A 416 0.77 25.07 -9.21
CA ASP A 416 1.57 25.87 -8.30
C ASP A 416 2.07 27.15 -8.98
N GLY A 417 2.62 27.05 -10.20
CA GLY A 417 3.09 28.23 -10.94
C GLY A 417 1.98 29.23 -11.27
N GLU A 418 0.78 28.76 -11.57
CA GLU A 418 -0.38 29.64 -11.80
C GLU A 418 -0.90 30.28 -10.52
N LEU A 419 -0.94 29.50 -9.44
CA LEU A 419 -1.37 29.98 -8.13
C LEU A 419 -0.42 31.09 -7.65
N GLU A 420 0.89 30.89 -7.76
CA GLU A 420 1.89 31.91 -7.46
C GLU A 420 1.74 33.16 -8.31
N MET A 421 1.42 33.01 -9.60
CA MET A 421 1.26 34.14 -10.51
C MET A 421 -0.01 34.96 -10.20
N LYS A 422 -1.11 34.29 -9.87
CA LYS A 422 -2.45 34.90 -9.73
C LYS A 422 -2.77 35.33 -8.30
N LEU A 423 -2.21 34.66 -7.29
CA LEU A 423 -2.35 35.05 -5.87
C LEU A 423 -1.30 36.09 -5.42
N LYS A 424 -0.67 36.83 -6.35
CA LYS A 424 0.17 38.00 -6.04
C LYS A 424 -0.65 39.11 -5.37
N THR A 425 -1.09 38.94 -4.12
CA THR A 425 -1.47 40.01 -3.18
C THR A 425 -1.82 39.53 -1.75
N LYS A 426 -0.93 39.88 -0.81
CA LYS A 426 -1.10 40.82 0.34
C LYS A 426 -1.70 40.35 1.67
N ASN A 427 -2.49 39.28 1.77
CA ASN A 427 -3.02 38.84 3.07
C ASN A 427 -2.19 37.70 3.68
N ARG A 428 -1.70 37.90 4.91
CA ARG A 428 -1.06 36.82 5.68
C ARG A 428 -2.16 35.83 6.11
N ALA A 429 -2.23 34.68 5.44
CA ALA A 429 -3.04 33.57 5.91
C ALA A 429 -2.63 33.19 7.33
N LYS A 430 -3.63 32.92 8.18
CA LYS A 430 -3.40 32.50 9.54
C LYS A 430 -3.11 31.00 9.56
N ASP A 431 -2.39 30.58 10.58
CA ASP A 431 -2.12 29.17 10.80
C ASP A 431 -3.10 28.58 11.81
N ILE A 432 -3.39 27.29 11.68
CA ILE A 432 -4.31 26.60 12.59
C ILE A 432 -3.66 26.54 13.97
N GLY A 433 -4.37 27.00 15.00
CA GLY A 433 -3.90 27.01 16.38
C GLY A 433 -3.58 25.62 16.93
N ASN A 434 -2.89 25.59 18.07
CA ASN A 434 -2.67 24.34 18.81
C ASN A 434 -3.90 24.01 19.68
N ALA A 435 -4.28 22.75 19.71
CA ALA A 435 -5.19 22.25 20.74
C ALA A 435 -4.48 22.31 22.11
N LYS A 436 -5.26 22.46 23.18
CA LYS A 436 -4.73 22.39 24.54
C LYS A 436 -4.43 20.93 24.91
N ILE A 437 -3.77 20.72 26.05
CA ILE A 437 -3.42 19.38 26.54
C ILE A 437 -4.65 18.51 26.87
N ASP A 438 -5.76 19.16 27.24
CA ASP A 438 -7.09 18.57 27.43
C ASP A 438 -7.92 18.50 26.13
N GLY A 439 -7.28 18.82 24.99
CA GLY A 439 -7.83 18.79 23.66
C GLY A 439 -8.60 20.04 23.26
N PHE A 440 -9.51 19.90 22.30
CA PHE A 440 -10.39 20.98 21.87
C PHE A 440 -11.87 20.57 21.93
N THR A 441 -12.73 21.55 22.18
CA THR A 441 -14.19 21.41 22.21
C THR A 441 -14.83 21.87 20.90
N LEU A 442 -16.13 21.59 20.72
CA LEU A 442 -16.91 22.15 19.61
C LEU A 442 -16.79 23.68 19.53
N GLN A 443 -16.83 24.38 20.67
CA GLN A 443 -16.71 25.83 20.66
C GLN A 443 -15.30 26.28 20.23
N ASN A 444 -14.26 25.53 20.59
CA ASN A 444 -12.91 25.81 20.10
C ASN A 444 -12.83 25.67 18.57
N LEU A 445 -13.42 24.63 17.99
CA LEU A 445 -13.48 24.47 16.53
C LEU A 445 -14.23 25.63 15.86
N LYS A 446 -15.42 26.01 16.37
CA LYS A 446 -16.18 27.16 15.83
C LYS A 446 -15.35 28.45 15.87
N ASN A 447 -14.69 28.71 16.99
CA ASN A 447 -13.85 29.89 17.17
C ASN A 447 -12.64 29.86 16.22
N GLU A 448 -12.03 28.70 16.00
CA GLU A 448 -10.90 28.51 15.09
C GLU A 448 -11.30 28.82 13.64
N LEU A 449 -12.43 28.28 13.17
CA LEU A 449 -12.94 28.55 11.81
C LEU A 449 -13.17 30.05 11.57
N ILE A 450 -13.70 30.76 12.56
CA ILE A 450 -13.87 32.23 12.51
C ILE A 450 -12.50 32.92 12.56
N HIS A 451 -11.60 32.49 13.45
CA HIS A 451 -10.27 33.07 13.61
C HIS A 451 -9.48 33.03 12.30
N LEU A 452 -9.52 31.90 11.60
CA LEU A 452 -8.89 31.69 10.30
C LEU A 452 -9.51 32.54 9.18
N GLY A 453 -10.62 33.24 9.44
CA GLY A 453 -11.33 34.06 8.45
C GLY A 453 -12.09 33.25 7.41
N LEU A 454 -12.32 31.95 7.65
CA LEU A 454 -12.96 31.06 6.70
C LEU A 454 -14.44 31.40 6.49
N THR A 455 -15.07 32.13 7.41
CA THR A 455 -16.42 32.67 7.25
C THR A 455 -16.55 33.68 6.11
N ASN A 456 -15.44 34.28 5.65
CA ASN A 456 -15.44 35.17 4.49
C ASN A 456 -15.67 34.40 3.19
N ALA A 457 -15.02 33.24 3.06
CA ALA A 457 -15.24 32.34 1.92
C ALA A 457 -16.53 31.52 2.09
N PHE A 458 -16.77 31.02 3.30
CA PHE A 458 -17.84 30.09 3.63
C PHE A 458 -18.63 30.59 4.86
N PRO A 459 -19.60 31.51 4.70
CA PRO A 459 -20.40 32.00 5.82
C PRO A 459 -21.13 30.89 6.60
N GLU A 460 -21.42 29.77 5.94
CA GLU A 460 -22.09 28.60 6.50
C GLU A 460 -21.17 27.63 7.27
N ILE A 461 -19.84 27.81 7.22
CA ILE A 461 -18.88 26.79 7.69
C ILE A 461 -19.07 26.42 9.18
N VAL A 462 -19.47 27.39 10.00
CA VAL A 462 -19.70 27.20 11.44
C VAL A 462 -20.91 26.29 11.71
N ASN A 463 -21.87 26.22 10.78
CA ASN A 463 -23.04 25.35 10.88
C ASN A 463 -22.65 23.87 10.72
N HIS A 464 -21.52 23.58 10.05
CA HIS A 464 -21.02 22.23 9.86
C HIS A 464 -20.10 21.77 11.01
N ALA A 465 -19.66 22.67 11.88
CA ALA A 465 -18.69 22.36 12.92
C ALA A 465 -19.16 21.25 13.88
N GLU A 466 -20.45 21.18 14.22
CA GLU A 466 -20.98 20.17 15.15
C GLU A 466 -20.91 18.75 14.58
N VAL A 467 -21.42 18.55 13.36
CA VAL A 467 -21.39 17.23 12.71
C VAL A 467 -19.97 16.77 12.41
N VAL A 468 -19.06 17.70 12.07
CA VAL A 468 -17.64 17.39 11.88
C VAL A 468 -16.97 17.04 13.21
N TYR A 469 -17.21 17.84 14.25
CA TYR A 469 -16.65 17.59 15.59
C TYR A 469 -17.03 16.21 16.10
N LEU A 470 -18.31 15.84 16.03
CA LEU A 470 -18.79 14.53 16.47
C LEU A 470 -18.17 13.38 15.65
N ALA A 471 -18.01 13.57 14.34
CA ALA A 471 -17.39 12.57 13.47
C ALA A 471 -15.90 12.38 13.78
N VAL A 472 -15.16 13.46 14.01
CA VAL A 472 -13.73 13.41 14.40
C VAL A 472 -13.58 12.82 15.80
N ASP A 473 -14.44 13.19 16.75
CA ASP A 473 -14.44 12.63 18.11
C ASP A 473 -14.72 11.12 18.12
N GLY A 474 -15.57 10.65 17.21
CA GLY A 474 -15.90 9.23 17.05
C GLY A 474 -14.73 8.36 16.57
N ILE A 475 -13.71 8.95 15.93
CA ILE A 475 -12.55 8.20 15.39
C ILE A 475 -11.23 8.54 16.08
N LYS A 476 -11.26 9.33 17.15
CA LYS A 476 -10.05 9.76 17.84
C LYS A 476 -9.29 8.55 18.42
N LYS A 477 -7.97 8.56 18.28
CA LYS A 477 -7.10 7.53 18.88
C LYS A 477 -6.84 7.76 20.37
N GLY A 478 -6.84 9.02 20.81
CA GLY A 478 -6.51 9.43 22.17
C GLY A 478 -7.73 9.71 23.05
N LYS A 479 -7.47 9.95 24.34
CA LYS A 479 -8.52 10.37 25.29
C LYS A 479 -9.14 11.71 24.90
N TYR A 480 -8.33 12.63 24.39
CA TYR A 480 -8.71 13.97 23.98
C TYR A 480 -8.39 14.20 22.51
N LEU A 481 -9.14 15.10 21.87
CA LEU A 481 -8.90 15.52 20.50
C LEU A 481 -7.64 16.36 20.39
N SER A 482 -6.69 15.90 19.59
CA SER A 482 -5.36 16.49 19.47
C SER A 482 -5.31 17.65 18.46
N THR A 483 -4.13 18.27 18.33
CA THR A 483 -3.91 19.28 17.28
C THR A 483 -4.06 18.69 15.87
N SER A 484 -3.58 17.47 15.59
CA SER A 484 -3.77 16.85 14.26
C SER A 484 -5.25 16.62 13.94
N ASP A 485 -6.07 16.33 14.95
CA ASP A 485 -7.51 16.19 14.80
C ASP A 485 -8.20 17.53 14.52
N LEU A 486 -7.67 18.65 15.03
CA LEU A 486 -8.15 20.00 14.69
C LEU A 486 -7.88 20.33 13.21
N PHE A 487 -6.71 19.92 12.68
CA PHE A 487 -6.42 20.05 11.24
C PHE A 487 -7.42 19.27 10.39
N GLU A 488 -7.76 18.03 10.76
CA GLU A 488 -8.78 17.25 10.07
C GLU A 488 -10.17 17.89 10.17
N ALA A 489 -10.56 18.38 11.36
CA ALA A 489 -11.85 19.05 11.53
C ALA A 489 -11.95 20.32 10.66
N VAL A 490 -10.90 21.13 10.59
CA VAL A 490 -10.85 22.32 9.72
C VAL A 490 -10.87 21.94 8.23
N PHE A 491 -10.17 20.86 7.85
CA PHE A 491 -10.17 20.33 6.49
C PHE A 491 -11.57 19.86 6.05
N HIS A 492 -12.21 19.02 6.86
CA HIS A 492 -13.54 18.47 6.54
C HIS A 492 -14.64 19.52 6.58
N SER A 493 -14.57 20.51 7.48
CA SER A 493 -15.53 21.63 7.50
C SER A 493 -15.52 22.40 6.17
N GLN A 494 -14.33 22.64 5.59
CA GLN A 494 -14.21 23.29 4.29
C GLN A 494 -14.67 22.39 3.14
N LEU A 495 -14.32 21.09 3.16
CA LEU A 495 -14.78 20.14 2.14
C LEU A 495 -16.31 20.06 2.06
N ILE A 496 -17.01 20.05 3.18
CA ILE A 496 -18.48 20.06 3.19
C ILE A 496 -19.02 21.30 2.47
N CYS A 497 -18.47 22.49 2.75
CA CYS A 497 -18.86 23.72 2.08
C CYS A 497 -18.64 23.63 0.56
N ILE A 498 -17.48 23.11 0.15
CA ILE A 498 -17.13 22.88 -1.26
C ILE A 498 -18.15 21.96 -1.92
N PHE A 499 -18.46 20.81 -1.34
CA PHE A 499 -19.41 19.85 -1.95
C PHE A 499 -20.84 20.36 -1.99
N ASN A 500 -21.25 21.19 -1.03
CA ASN A 500 -22.57 21.81 -1.03
C ASN A 500 -22.70 22.88 -2.12
N ARG A 501 -21.62 23.62 -2.41
CA ARG A 501 -21.59 24.67 -3.44
C ARG A 501 -21.31 24.14 -4.85
N TYR A 502 -20.62 23.02 -4.97
CA TYR A 502 -20.20 22.44 -6.26
C TYR A 502 -20.71 21.01 -6.44
N PRO A 503 -21.95 20.83 -6.93
CA PRO A 503 -22.59 19.53 -7.04
C PRO A 503 -21.82 18.50 -7.89
N ARG A 504 -21.00 18.90 -8.87
CA ARG A 504 -20.24 17.90 -9.66
C ARG A 504 -19.11 17.25 -8.88
N PHE A 505 -18.47 17.94 -7.93
CA PHE A 505 -17.50 17.29 -7.03
C PHE A 505 -18.19 16.28 -6.12
N LYS A 506 -19.39 16.60 -5.65
CA LYS A 506 -20.23 15.68 -4.90
C LYS A 506 -20.63 14.45 -5.74
N THR A 507 -21.06 14.65 -6.99
CA THR A 507 -21.39 13.56 -7.91
C THR A 507 -20.15 12.69 -8.21
N PHE A 508 -19.01 13.31 -8.50
CA PHE A 508 -17.75 12.62 -8.68
C PHE A 508 -17.42 11.76 -7.47
N LEU A 509 -17.39 12.35 -6.27
CA LEU A 509 -17.03 11.64 -5.06
C LEU A 509 -18.00 10.49 -4.75
N HIS A 510 -19.29 10.66 -5.04
CA HIS A 510 -20.29 9.60 -4.94
C HIS A 510 -20.01 8.46 -5.92
N ASN A 511 -19.75 8.76 -7.18
CA ASN A 511 -19.41 7.77 -8.21
C ASN A 511 -18.12 7.01 -7.86
N GLN A 512 -17.14 7.69 -7.29
CA GLN A 512 -15.89 7.09 -6.80
C GLN A 512 -16.04 6.43 -5.41
N SER A 513 -17.26 6.32 -4.87
CA SER A 513 -17.58 5.74 -3.56
C SER A 513 -16.82 6.36 -2.38
N GLY A 514 -16.35 7.60 -2.52
CA GLY A 514 -15.53 8.29 -1.52
C GLY A 514 -16.32 9.12 -0.51
N CYS A 515 -17.64 9.23 -0.61
CA CYS A 515 -18.45 10.12 0.25
C CYS A 515 -18.29 9.83 1.74
N GLY A 516 -18.17 8.55 2.14
CA GLY A 516 -18.01 8.15 3.54
C GLY A 516 -16.71 8.63 4.18
N ARG A 517 -15.76 9.12 3.38
CA ARG A 517 -14.47 9.63 3.85
C ARG A 517 -14.51 11.09 4.25
N VAL A 518 -15.63 11.78 4.04
CA VAL A 518 -15.79 13.18 4.44
C VAL A 518 -16.47 13.21 5.80
N LEU A 519 -15.69 13.47 6.85
CA LEU A 519 -16.20 13.43 8.22
C LEU A 519 -17.30 14.48 8.43
N GLY A 520 -18.44 14.06 8.99
CA GLY A 520 -19.61 14.92 9.21
C GLY A 520 -20.47 15.17 7.97
N TYR A 521 -20.13 14.58 6.81
CA TYR A 521 -20.88 14.78 5.57
C TYR A 521 -21.95 13.72 5.36
N THR A 522 -23.16 14.16 4.98
CA THR A 522 -24.25 13.27 4.57
C THR A 522 -24.50 13.43 3.07
N CYS A 523 -24.24 12.37 2.31
CA CYS A 523 -24.49 12.34 0.88
C CYS A 523 -25.93 11.89 0.58
N ASP A 524 -26.76 12.82 0.11
CA ASP A 524 -28.13 12.59 -0.38
C ASP A 524 -28.19 11.59 -1.55
N LEU A 525 -27.17 11.53 -2.42
CA LEU A 525 -27.09 10.53 -3.50
C LEU A 525 -26.91 9.11 -2.93
N CYS A 526 -26.10 8.97 -1.87
CA CYS A 526 -25.97 7.70 -1.16
C CYS A 526 -27.27 7.30 -0.46
N GLN A 527 -27.98 8.25 0.17
CA GLN A 527 -29.27 7.98 0.82
C GLN A 527 -30.32 7.50 -0.20
N LYS A 528 -30.51 8.25 -1.29
CA LYS A 528 -31.43 7.87 -2.39
C LYS A 528 -31.10 6.49 -2.96
N THR A 529 -29.82 6.17 -3.14
CA THR A 529 -29.38 4.87 -3.64
C THR A 529 -29.68 3.74 -2.65
N SER A 530 -29.53 3.99 -1.34
CA SER A 530 -29.87 3.01 -0.30
C SER A 530 -31.38 2.72 -0.29
N GLU A 531 -32.20 3.77 -0.29
CA GLU A 531 -33.66 3.66 -0.31
C GLU A 531 -34.17 2.90 -1.55
N GLN A 532 -33.58 3.16 -2.72
CA GLN A 532 -33.89 2.43 -3.94
C GLN A 532 -33.54 0.95 -3.85
N LYS A 533 -32.36 0.61 -3.32
CA LYS A 533 -31.93 -0.79 -3.12
C LYS A 533 -32.84 -1.53 -2.14
N GLU A 534 -33.27 -0.88 -1.05
CA GLU A 534 -34.21 -1.46 -0.08
C GLU A 534 -35.57 -1.72 -0.73
N LEU A 535 -36.07 -0.78 -1.54
CA LEU A 535 -37.33 -0.94 -2.26
C LEU A 535 -37.28 -2.06 -3.31
N GLU A 536 -36.15 -2.23 -4.01
CA GLU A 536 -35.92 -3.31 -4.96
C GLU A 536 -35.82 -4.68 -4.28
N ALA A 537 -35.16 -4.76 -3.12
CA ALA A 537 -35.10 -5.97 -2.31
C ALA A 537 -36.50 -6.41 -1.86
N LEU A 538 -37.30 -5.48 -1.34
CA LEU A 538 -38.70 -5.71 -0.94
C LEU A 538 -39.58 -6.17 -2.12
N LYS A 539 -39.39 -5.59 -3.32
CA LYS A 539 -40.10 -6.02 -4.53
C LYS A 539 -39.69 -7.44 -4.95
N SER A 540 -38.43 -7.79 -4.81
CA SER A 540 -37.89 -9.11 -5.17
C SER A 540 -38.39 -10.18 -4.21
N GLU A 541 -38.42 -9.89 -2.90
CA GLU A 541 -38.97 -10.77 -1.87
C GLU A 541 -40.47 -11.00 -2.07
N LYS A 542 -41.24 -9.95 -2.37
CA LYS A 542 -42.67 -10.06 -2.73
C LYS A 542 -42.90 -10.93 -3.96
N LYS A 543 -42.07 -10.80 -5.00
CA LYS A 543 -42.13 -11.67 -6.20
C LYS A 543 -41.81 -13.13 -5.86
N LEU A 544 -40.85 -13.39 -4.96
CA LEU A 544 -40.51 -14.74 -4.53
C LEU A 544 -41.65 -15.38 -3.72
N LEU A 545 -42.25 -14.63 -2.79
CA LEU A 545 -43.42 -15.03 -2.02
C LEU A 545 -44.64 -15.30 -2.91
N GLN A 546 -44.84 -14.49 -3.95
CA GLN A 546 -45.92 -14.68 -4.91
C GLN A 546 -45.72 -15.94 -5.76
N LYS A 547 -44.50 -16.19 -6.26
CA LYS A 547 -44.14 -17.45 -6.92
C LYS A 547 -44.33 -18.67 -6.03
N HIS A 548 -43.99 -18.58 -4.74
CA HIS A 548 -44.25 -19.66 -3.78
C HIS A 548 -45.75 -19.89 -3.52
N ARG A 549 -46.57 -18.83 -3.53
CA ARG A 549 -48.04 -18.96 -3.42
C ARG A 549 -48.67 -19.55 -4.67
N GLU A 550 -48.18 -19.18 -5.85
CA GLU A 550 -48.63 -19.73 -7.13
C GLU A 550 -48.24 -21.21 -7.28
N ALA A 551 -47.01 -21.59 -6.90
CA ALA A 551 -46.57 -22.98 -6.86
C ALA A 551 -47.38 -23.84 -5.86
N ARG A 552 -47.83 -23.26 -4.73
CA ARG A 552 -48.70 -23.94 -3.77
C ARG A 552 -50.15 -24.11 -4.27
N LYS A 553 -50.64 -23.21 -5.13
CA LYS A 553 -51.96 -23.36 -5.77
C LYS A 553 -51.96 -24.41 -6.88
N ILE A 554 -50.85 -24.55 -7.60
CA ILE A 554 -50.71 -25.58 -8.65
C ILE A 554 -50.63 -26.99 -8.03
N ASN A 555 -50.08 -27.13 -6.82
CA ASN A 555 -50.02 -28.41 -6.10
C ASN A 555 -51.27 -28.74 -5.26
N SER A 556 -52.31 -27.89 -5.26
CA SER A 556 -53.58 -28.18 -4.56
C SER A 556 -54.69 -28.68 -5.47
N ASP A 557 -54.46 -28.75 -6.79
CA ASP A 557 -55.46 -29.21 -7.77
C ASP A 557 -55.29 -30.67 -8.22
N ASP A 558 -54.27 -31.38 -7.71
CA ASP A 558 -54.12 -32.82 -7.89
C ASP A 558 -54.19 -33.56 -6.54
N GLY A 559 -55.24 -34.38 -6.36
CA GLY A 559 -55.22 -35.46 -5.37
C GLY A 559 -56.34 -35.45 -4.33
N ASN A 560 -57.58 -35.55 -4.79
CA ASN A 560 -58.64 -36.18 -4.01
C ASN A 560 -58.29 -37.67 -3.85
N PHE A 561 -57.65 -38.09 -2.75
CA PHE A 561 -57.68 -39.49 -2.32
C PHE A 561 -57.73 -39.61 -0.80
N SER A 562 -58.72 -40.38 -0.38
CA SER A 562 -59.22 -40.53 0.98
C SER A 562 -58.27 -41.27 1.92
N TYR A 563 -58.35 -40.85 3.17
CA TYR A 563 -57.80 -41.44 4.39
C TYR A 563 -57.80 -42.98 4.47
N GLY A 564 -56.68 -43.51 4.99
CA GLY A 564 -56.54 -44.88 5.48
C GLY A 564 -55.46 -45.00 6.57
N ASN A 565 -55.89 -44.78 7.82
CA ASN A 565 -55.38 -45.30 9.10
C ASN A 565 -53.89 -45.66 9.35
N THR A 566 -53.27 -44.79 10.17
CA THR A 566 -52.70 -45.01 11.53
C THR A 566 -51.72 -46.16 11.89
N ASN A 567 -50.68 -45.71 12.62
CA ASN A 567 -49.90 -46.36 13.72
C ASN A 567 -48.79 -47.33 13.30
N ASN A 568 -47.53 -47.28 13.78
CA ASN A 568 -46.82 -46.69 14.93
C ASN A 568 -45.35 -46.46 14.48
N ILE A 569 -44.51 -45.59 15.05
CA ILE A 569 -43.78 -45.76 16.31
C ILE A 569 -43.08 -44.43 16.67
N ARG A 570 -43.17 -44.06 17.94
CA ARG A 570 -42.42 -43.00 18.65
C ARG A 570 -41.03 -43.46 19.08
N LYS A 571 -40.09 -42.48 19.13
CA LYS A 571 -38.92 -42.26 20.02
C LYS A 571 -37.74 -41.78 19.16
N MET A 572 -36.92 -40.79 19.52
CA MET A 572 -36.66 -40.08 20.77
C MET A 572 -35.81 -38.83 20.43
N GLU A 573 -35.86 -37.80 21.30
CA GLU A 573 -34.82 -36.77 21.56
C GLU A 573 -34.59 -35.66 20.50
N SER A 574 -34.35 -34.37 20.82
CA SER A 574 -34.23 -33.61 22.07
C SER A 574 -34.31 -32.10 21.77
N SER A 575 -35.02 -31.35 22.63
CA SER A 575 -34.80 -29.97 23.11
C SER A 575 -34.00 -28.92 22.31
N GLU A 576 -34.68 -27.78 22.14
CA GLU A 576 -34.22 -26.38 22.37
C GLU A 576 -33.04 -25.80 21.60
N GLY A 577 -33.28 -24.66 20.92
CA GLY A 577 -32.22 -23.78 20.46
C GLY A 577 -32.69 -22.61 19.59
N ARG A 578 -32.94 -21.47 20.23
CA ARG A 578 -33.13 -20.10 19.69
C ARG A 578 -32.70 -19.86 18.23
N ILE A 579 -33.64 -19.38 17.42
CA ILE A 579 -33.32 -18.59 16.22
C ILE A 579 -32.94 -17.19 16.71
N GLU A 580 -31.64 -16.94 16.85
CA GLU A 580 -31.12 -15.58 16.97
C GLU A 580 -31.30 -14.86 15.63
N ILE A 581 -32.17 -13.85 15.63
CA ILE A 581 -32.23 -12.82 14.61
C ILE A 581 -30.98 -11.95 14.81
N VAL A 582 -29.93 -12.24 14.05
CA VAL A 582 -28.75 -11.37 13.98
C VAL A 582 -29.15 -10.13 13.18
N LEU A 583 -29.53 -9.07 13.90
CA LEU A 583 -29.53 -7.71 13.39
C LEU A 583 -28.09 -7.36 12.99
N HIS A 584 -27.84 -7.21 11.69
CA HIS A 584 -26.61 -6.62 11.20
C HIS A 584 -26.48 -5.18 11.74
N GLN A 585 -25.74 -5.02 12.83
CA GLN A 585 -25.15 -3.75 13.20
C GLN A 585 -24.15 -3.35 12.10
N LYS A 586 -24.48 -2.25 11.42
CA LYS A 586 -23.55 -1.46 10.63
C LYS A 586 -22.45 -0.95 11.58
N ASN A 587 -21.32 -1.64 11.63
CA ASN A 587 -20.09 -1.05 12.14
C ASN A 587 -19.50 -0.21 11.01
N GLY A 588 -19.65 1.11 11.12
CA GLY A 588 -18.72 2.05 10.51
C GLY A 588 -17.49 2.14 11.41
N PHE A 589 -16.32 1.84 10.87
CA PHE A 589 -15.25 2.78 10.55
C PHE A 589 -14.17 2.05 9.76
#